data_AF-A0AA43L0T3-F1
#
_entry.id   AF-A0AA43L0T3-F1
#
_cell.length_a   1.000
_cell.length_b   1.000
_cell.length_c   1.000
_cell.angle_alpha   90.00
_cell.angle_beta   90.00
_cell.angle_gamma   90.00
#
_symmetry.space_group_name_H-M   'P 1'
#
loop_
_entity.id
_entity.type
_entity.pdbx_description
1 polymer ?
#
loop_
_entity_poly.entity_id
_entity_poly.type
_entity_poly.pdbx_seq_one_letter_code
_entity_poly.pdbx_strand_id
1 'polypeptide(L)' 'MTEKNRQTEANKRWQEKNKEHAKYLRNRSTSRSFIRKQATLDDIAELEGLIAERKKELV' A
#
# COMPACT_ATOMS: atom_id res chain seq x y z
N MET A 1 -18.05 -7.32 -27.40
CA MET A 1 -18.95 -6.68 -26.42
C MET A 1 -18.19 -6.55 -25.11
N THR A 2 -17.39 -5.49 -24.94
CA THR A 2 -16.55 -5.34 -23.76
C THR A 2 -17.42 -4.80 -22.63
N GLU A 3 -17.83 -5.69 -21.72
CA GLU A 3 -18.52 -5.38 -20.47
C GLU A 3 -17.66 -4.37 -19.70
N LYS A 4 -17.87 -3.07 -19.97
CA LYS A 4 -17.11 -1.97 -19.36
C LYS A 4 -17.54 -1.96 -17.91
N ASN A 5 -16.75 -2.65 -17.08
CA ASN A 5 -17.02 -2.95 -15.69
C ASN A 5 -17.65 -1.73 -14.99
N ARG A 6 -18.95 -1.81 -14.66
CA ARG A 6 -19.70 -0.70 -14.01
C ARG A 6 -19.10 -0.30 -12.67
N GLN A 7 -18.22 -1.13 -12.09
CA GLN A 7 -17.45 -0.82 -10.89
C GLN A 7 -16.37 0.23 -11.15
N THR A 8 -15.91 0.45 -12.38
CA THR A 8 -14.78 1.35 -12.66
C THR A 8 -15.12 2.81 -12.32
N GLU A 9 -16.32 3.28 -12.68
CA GLU A 9 -16.72 4.67 -12.44
C GLU A 9 -17.12 4.90 -10.98
N ALA A 10 -17.77 3.93 -10.34
CA ALA A 10 -18.09 3.97 -8.91
C ALA A 10 -16.82 3.91 -8.04
N ASN A 11 -15.86 3.03 -8.39
CA ASN A 11 -14.57 2.95 -7.72
C ASN A 11 -13.74 4.22 -7.94
N LYS A 12 -13.76 4.80 -9.15
CA LYS A 12 -13.10 6.11 -9.40
C LYS A 12 -13.69 7.20 -8.52
N ARG A 13 -15.02 7.36 -8.48
CA ARG A 13 -15.67 8.38 -7.64
C ARG A 13 -15.41 8.16 -6.14
N TRP A 14 -15.36 6.91 -5.70
CA TRP A 14 -15.00 6.60 -4.32
C TRP A 14 -13.52 6.88 -4.04
N GLN A 15 -12.61 6.53 -4.96
CA GLN A 15 -11.18 6.83 -4.86
C GLN A 15 -10.90 8.33 -4.89
N GLU A 16 -11.64 9.12 -5.66
CA GLU A 16 -11.50 10.58 -5.66
C GLU A 16 -11.90 11.20 -4.32
N LYS A 17 -13.01 10.74 -3.73
CA LYS A 17 -13.46 11.16 -2.40
C LYS A 17 -12.59 10.61 -1.26
N ASN A 18 -11.93 9.47 -1.46
CA ASN A 18 -11.14 8.76 -0.46
C ASN A 18 -9.68 8.58 -0.91
N LYS A 19 -9.12 9.60 -1.57
CA LYS A 19 -7.82 9.52 -2.23
C LYS A 19 -6.69 9.09 -1.29
N GLU A 20 -6.70 9.63 -0.06
CA GLU A 20 -5.72 9.28 0.97
C GLU A 20 -5.89 7.84 1.46
N HIS A 21 -7.12 7.37 1.66
CA HIS A 21 -7.36 5.98 2.08
C HIS A 21 -7.02 4.97 0.97
N ALA A 22 -7.35 5.30 -0.28
CA ALA A 22 -6.96 4.49 -1.43
C ALA A 22 -5.43 4.44 -1.59
N LYS A 23 -4.74 5.57 -1.41
CA LYS A 23 -3.27 5.65 -1.40
C LYS A 23 -2.68 4.80 -0.28
N TYR A 24 -3.25 4.87 0.93
CA TYR A 24 -2.87 4.03 2.07
C TYR A 24 -2.98 2.53 1.73
N LEU A 25 -4.13 2.09 1.21
CA LEU A 25 -4.35 0.67 0.87
C LEU A 25 -3.41 0.17 -0.22
N ARG A 26 -3.17 0.99 -1.25
CA ARG A 26 -2.23 0.68 -2.32
C ARG A 26 -0.82 0.52 -1.75
N ASN A 27 -0.33 1.51 -1.02
CA ASN A 27 1.00 1.48 -0.44
C ASN A 27 1.16 0.28 0.49
N ARG A 28 0.19 0.01 1.36
CA ARG A 28 0.19 -1.17 2.26
C ARG A 28 0.31 -2.48 1.49
N SER A 29 -0.43 -2.64 0.40
CA SER A 29 -0.40 -3.86 -0.41
C SER A 29 0.92 -4.02 -1.15
N THR A 30 1.44 -2.94 -1.72
CA THR A 30 2.74 -2.90 -2.39
C THR A 30 3.87 -3.26 -1.43
N SER A 31 3.94 -2.63 -0.25
CA SER A 31 4.96 -2.93 0.76
C SER A 31 4.94 -4.39 1.19
N ARG A 32 3.74 -4.98 1.39
CA ARG A 32 3.62 -6.42 1.71
C ARG A 32 4.15 -7.31 0.60
N SER A 33 3.90 -6.97 -0.66
CA SER A 33 4.39 -7.75 -1.79
C SER A 33 5.91 -7.62 -1.92
N PHE A 34 6.45 -6.42 -1.74
CA PHE A 34 7.88 -6.16 -1.79
C PHE A 34 8.64 -7.00 -0.75
N ILE A 35 8.27 -6.89 0.53
CA ILE A 35 8.87 -7.65 1.64
C ILE A 35 8.82 -9.16 1.40
N ARG A 36 7.74 -9.68 0.81
CA ARG A 36 7.54 -11.13 0.65
C ARG A 36 8.20 -11.74 -0.58
N LYS A 37 8.42 -10.95 -1.64
CA LYS A 37 8.75 -11.49 -2.96
C LYS A 37 9.96 -10.86 -3.63
N GLN A 38 10.39 -9.68 -3.18
CA GLN A 38 11.40 -8.87 -3.88
C GLN A 38 12.55 -8.44 -2.97
N ALA A 39 12.26 -8.14 -1.71
CA ALA A 39 13.24 -7.62 -0.77
C ALA A 39 14.41 -8.61 -0.56
N THR A 40 15.62 -8.07 -0.59
CA THR A 40 16.86 -8.76 -0.21
C THR A 40 17.05 -8.75 1.31
N LEU A 41 18.05 -9.48 1.81
CA LEU A 41 18.37 -9.47 3.25
C LEU A 41 18.73 -8.06 3.76
N ASP A 42 19.43 -7.28 2.96
CA ASP A 42 19.82 -5.90 3.31
C ASP A 42 18.58 -5.00 3.40
N ASP A 43 17.66 -5.10 2.43
CA ASP A 43 16.39 -4.38 2.45
C ASP A 43 15.56 -4.73 3.70
N ILE A 44 15.52 -6.01 4.09
CA ILE A 44 14.79 -6.43 5.30
C ILE A 44 15.41 -5.82 6.55
N ALA A 45 16.75 -5.84 6.67
CA ALA A 45 17.44 -5.25 7.81
C ALA A 45 17.20 -3.74 7.92
N GLU A 46 17.25 -3.01 6.80
CA GLU A 46 16.93 -1.58 6.77
C GLU A 46 15.46 -1.33 7.20
N LEU A 47 14.51 -2.09 6.63
CA LEU A 47 13.09 -1.95 6.93
C LEU A 47 12.77 -2.25 8.40
N GLU A 48 13.45 -3.22 9.02
CA GLU A 48 13.31 -3.50 10.46
C GLU A 48 13.73 -2.31 11.32
N GLY A 49 14.83 -1.64 10.97
CA GLY A 49 15.28 -0.40 11.63
C GLY A 49 14.25 0.71 11.51
N LEU A 50 13.73 0.95 10.30
CA LEU A 50 12.69 1.96 10.05
C LEU A 50 11.40 1.66 10.83
N ILE A 51 11.00 0.39 10.92
CA ILE A 51 9.81 -0.03 11.69
C ILE A 51 10.03 0.19 13.19
N ALA A 52 11.25 -0.07 13.70
CA ALA A 52 11.57 0.13 15.10
C ALA A 52 11.46 1.61 15.50
N GLU A 53 12.04 2.51 14.70
CA GLU A 53 11.93 3.97 14.92
C GLU A 53 10.47 4.43 14.84
N ARG A 54 9.73 4.01 13.82
CA ARG A 54 8.33 4.39 13.66
C ARG A 54 7.44 3.94 14.82
N LYS A 55 7.72 2.77 15.41
CA LYS A 55 6.99 2.29 16.61
C LYS A 55 7.24 3.20 17.82
N LYS A 56 8.46 3.71 18.00
CA LYS A 56 8.77 4.63 19.11
C LYS A 56 7.99 5.95 19.00
N GLU A 57 7.83 6.48 17.78
CA GLU A 57 7.05 7.70 17.54
C GLU A 57 5.53 7.54 17.74
N LEU A 58 5.03 6.31 17.74
CA LEU A 58 3.60 6.00 17.87
C LEU A 58 3.16 5.65 19.30
N VAL A 59 4.13 5.52 20.22
CA VAL A 59 3.91 5.26 21.65
C VAL A 59 4.03 6.58 22.40
#